data_AF-A0A3S1S0P3-F1
#
_entry.id   AF-A0A3S1S0P3-F1
#
_cell.length_a   1.000
_cell.length_b   1.000
_cell.length_c   1.000
_cell.angle_alpha   90.00
_cell.angle_beta   90.00
_cell.angle_gamma   90.00
#
_symmetry.space_group_name_H-M   'P 1'
#
loop_
_entity.id
_entity.type
_entity.pdbx_description
1 polymer ?
#
loop_
_entity_poly.entity_id
_entity_poly.type
_entity_poly.pdbx_seq_one_letter_code
_entity_poly.pdbx_strand_id
1 'polypeptide(L)'
;MSEFTTRWQLRLLAAQHDLVDACGGIARVMEKTGYSKGQVGRWNGGIDRDLMSLGVVLTLEEDCGRPFVTAVMAEFHGRTLTDASDNGSRVAHLEEQVAGLVEQAGRLVVETVKARADGIVTPNEATILRGISSKISGLTAAIDDALARVQAAGGLKVVGGE
;
A
#
# COMPACT_ATOMS: atom_id res chain seq x y z
N MET A 1 17.47 23.92 -5.15
CA MET A 1 16.45 23.88 -4.09
C MET A 1 15.12 23.64 -4.77
N SER A 2 14.38 22.58 -4.42
CA SER A 2 12.99 22.48 -4.88
C SER A 2 12.15 23.49 -4.12
N GLU A 3 11.38 24.29 -4.85
CA GLU A 3 10.43 25.22 -4.27
C GLU A 3 9.12 24.49 -3.99
N PHE A 4 8.57 24.67 -2.79
CA PHE A 4 7.30 24.07 -2.43
C PHE A 4 6.15 24.89 -3.02
N THR A 5 5.76 24.54 -4.24
CA THR A 5 4.72 25.24 -5.02
C THR A 5 3.32 24.71 -4.70
N THR A 6 2.29 25.46 -5.12
CA THR A 6 0.89 25.04 -5.03
C THR A 6 0.64 23.67 -5.69
N ARG A 7 1.38 23.34 -6.77
CA ARG A 7 1.30 22.03 -7.40
C ARG A 7 1.68 20.91 -6.43
N TRP A 8 2.75 21.08 -5.65
CA TRP A 8 3.18 20.08 -4.67
C TRP A 8 2.19 19.96 -3.50
N GLN A 9 1.66 21.10 -3.04
CA GLN A 9 0.61 21.10 -2.03
C GLN A 9 -0.65 20.34 -2.50
N LEU A 10 -1.10 20.57 -3.75
CA LEU A 10 -2.25 19.85 -4.31
C LEU A 10 -1.99 18.35 -4.47
N ARG A 11 -0.76 17.94 -4.80
CA ARG A 11 -0.38 16.52 -4.87
C ARG A 11 -0.43 15.86 -3.49
N LEU A 12 0.02 16.53 -2.44
CA LEU A 12 -0.10 16.04 -1.07
C LEU A 12 -1.57 15.92 -0.65
N LEU A 13 -2.39 16.93 -0.96
CA LEU A 13 -3.83 16.92 -0.69
C LEU A 13 -4.59 15.85 -1.48
N ALA A 14 -4.11 15.45 -2.65
CA ALA A 14 -4.66 14.31 -3.38
C ALA A 14 -4.21 12.99 -2.75
N ALA A 15 -2.92 12.84 -2.42
CA ALA A 15 -2.40 11.63 -1.80
C ALA A 15 -3.05 11.31 -0.44
N GLN A 16 -3.38 12.31 0.38
CA GLN A 16 -4.10 12.08 1.64
C GLN A 16 -5.55 11.61 1.41
N HIS A 17 -6.20 12.06 0.32
CA HIS A 17 -7.54 11.61 -0.05
C HIS A 17 -7.48 10.14 -0.46
N ASP A 18 -6.54 9.80 -1.35
CA ASP A 18 -6.30 8.43 -1.79
C ASP A 18 -5.94 7.51 -0.61
N LEU A 19 -5.19 8.02 0.37
CA LEU A 19 -4.89 7.31 1.61
C LEU A 19 -6.15 7.02 2.44
N VAL A 20 -7.06 7.99 2.59
CA VAL A 20 -8.34 7.78 3.29
C VAL A 20 -9.15 6.70 2.60
N ASP A 21 -9.27 6.77 1.27
CA ASP A 21 -10.01 5.79 0.47
C ASP A 21 -9.38 4.39 0.57
N ALA A 22 -8.05 4.30 0.47
CA ALA A 22 -7.31 3.03 0.61
C ALA A 22 -7.47 2.40 2.00
N CYS A 23 -7.62 3.21 3.05
CA CYS A 23 -7.91 2.76 4.41
C CYS A 23 -9.39 2.41 4.64
N GLY A 24 -10.23 2.33 3.61
CA GLY A 24 -11.65 1.96 3.73
C GLY A 24 -12.58 3.16 4.01
N GLY A 25 -12.13 4.37 3.73
CA GLY A 25 -12.91 5.60 3.80
C GLY A 25 -13.03 6.18 5.20
N ILE A 26 -13.82 7.27 5.29
CA ILE A 26 -13.90 8.14 6.47
C ILE A 26 -14.20 7.38 7.77
N ALA A 27 -15.19 6.47 7.77
CA ALA A 27 -15.60 5.77 8.99
C ALA A 27 -14.48 4.89 9.56
N ARG A 28 -13.72 4.20 8.70
CA ARG A 28 -12.63 3.32 9.11
C ARG A 28 -11.43 4.12 9.62
N VAL A 29 -11.13 5.24 8.97
CA VAL A 29 -10.08 6.16 9.42
C VAL A 29 -10.41 6.79 10.77
N MET A 30 -11.68 7.15 11.02
CA MET A 30 -12.12 7.65 12.34
C MET A 30 -11.89 6.62 13.44
N GLU A 31 -12.29 5.36 13.21
CA GLU A 31 -12.07 4.26 14.16
C GLU A 31 -10.58 4.08 14.47
N LYS A 32 -9.73 4.17 13.44
CA LYS A 32 -8.29 3.92 13.59
C LYS A 32 -7.52 5.05 14.27
N THR A 33 -7.92 6.29 14.00
CA THR A 33 -7.16 7.49 14.40
C THR A 33 -7.77 8.23 15.58
N GLY A 34 -9.04 7.98 15.91
CA GLY A 34 -9.79 8.68 16.96
C GLY A 34 -10.25 10.09 16.58
N TYR A 35 -10.00 10.55 15.35
CA TYR A 35 -10.41 11.88 14.88
C TYR A 35 -11.90 11.93 14.51
N SER A 36 -12.46 13.14 14.58
CA SER A 36 -13.87 13.38 14.26
C SER A 36 -14.15 13.26 12.76
N LYS A 37 -15.40 12.97 12.40
CA LYS A 37 -15.87 12.92 10.99
C LYS A 37 -15.55 14.21 10.23
N GLY A 38 -15.67 15.36 10.90
CA GLY A 38 -15.36 16.66 10.32
C GLY A 38 -13.88 16.78 9.95
N GLN A 39 -12.98 16.36 10.84
CA GLN A 39 -11.54 16.41 10.57
C GLN A 39 -11.15 15.45 9.45
N VAL A 40 -11.62 14.21 9.50
CA VAL A 40 -11.34 13.22 8.45
C VAL A 40 -11.96 13.64 7.11
N GLY A 41 -13.12 14.30 7.12
CA GLY A 41 -13.73 14.86 5.91
C GLY A 41 -12.93 16.00 5.27
N ARG A 42 -12.20 16.79 6.07
CA ARG A 42 -11.26 17.82 5.56
C ARG A 42 -10.05 17.17 4.89
N TRP A 43 -9.59 16.02 5.40
CA TRP A 43 -8.56 15.23 4.76
C TRP A 43 -9.05 14.61 3.45
N ASN A 44 -10.28 14.08 3.44
CA ASN A 44 -10.89 13.42 2.28
C ASN A 44 -11.49 14.39 1.26
N GLY A 45 -10.88 15.56 1.05
CA GLY A 45 -11.21 16.44 -0.07
C GLY A 45 -12.40 17.38 0.11
N GLY A 46 -12.87 17.62 1.35
CA GLY A 46 -13.91 18.61 1.66
C GLY A 46 -13.57 20.06 1.25
N ILE A 47 -14.52 20.98 1.42
CA ILE A 47 -14.39 22.41 1.00
C ILE A 47 -13.20 23.10 1.69
N ASP A 48 -12.90 22.72 2.93
CA ASP A 48 -11.86 23.31 3.76
C ASP A 48 -10.76 22.27 4.01
N ARG A 49 -9.98 21.99 2.95
CA ARG A 49 -8.95 20.93 2.97
C ARG A 49 -7.82 21.31 3.92
N ASP A 50 -7.45 20.37 4.77
CA ASP A 50 -6.33 20.50 5.69
C ASP A 50 -5.37 19.31 5.50
N LEU A 51 -4.12 19.46 5.93
CA LEU A 51 -3.12 18.41 5.88
C LEU A 51 -3.25 17.47 7.10
N MET A 52 -2.98 16.19 6.87
CA MET A 52 -2.81 15.23 7.97
C MET A 52 -1.53 15.55 8.76
N SER A 53 -1.55 15.28 10.07
CA SER A 53 -0.31 15.24 10.85
C SER A 53 0.53 14.02 10.45
N LEU A 54 1.85 14.10 10.59
CA LEU A 54 2.75 12.99 10.24
C LEU A 54 2.41 11.69 11.00
N GLY A 55 1.99 11.78 12.27
CA GLY A 55 1.58 10.60 13.03
C GLY A 55 0.37 9.89 12.45
N VAL A 56 -0.61 10.64 11.91
CA VAL A 56 -1.77 10.07 11.23
C VAL A 56 -1.36 9.42 9.91
N VAL A 57 -0.52 10.11 9.11
CA VAL A 57 -0.01 9.56 7.85
C VAL A 57 0.67 8.20 8.09
N LEU A 58 1.61 8.13 9.03
CA LEU A 58 2.33 6.89 9.33
C LEU A 58 1.38 5.77 9.78
N THR A 59 0.41 6.07 10.64
CA THR A 59 -0.56 5.08 11.15
C THR A 59 -1.45 4.50 10.05
N LEU A 60 -1.81 5.32 9.06
CA LEU A 60 -2.67 4.93 7.95
C LEU A 60 -1.89 4.23 6.84
N GLU A 61 -0.70 4.73 6.50
CA GLU A 61 0.18 4.07 5.52
C GLU A 61 0.63 2.69 6.00
N GLU A 62 0.85 2.52 7.30
CA GLU A 62 1.06 1.20 7.92
C GLU A 62 -0.19 0.31 7.84
N ASP A 63 -1.40 0.89 7.94
CA ASP A 63 -2.65 0.13 7.83
C ASP A 63 -2.86 -0.47 6.45
N CYS A 64 -2.67 0.35 5.42
CA CYS A 64 -2.90 -0.01 4.04
C CYS A 64 -1.66 -0.64 3.38
N GLY A 65 -0.51 -0.61 4.07
CA GLY A 65 0.77 -1.15 3.61
C GLY A 65 1.35 -0.40 2.41
N ARG A 66 0.99 0.88 2.21
CA ARG A 66 1.40 1.66 1.02
C ARG A 66 1.74 3.12 1.37
N PRO A 67 2.89 3.65 0.92
CA PRO A 67 3.34 5.00 1.24
C PRO A 67 2.74 6.07 0.30
N PHE A 68 1.45 6.38 0.43
CA PHE A 68 0.77 7.39 -0.42
C PHE A 68 1.37 8.80 -0.32
N VAL A 69 1.37 9.37 0.89
CA VAL A 69 1.86 10.72 1.18
C VAL A 69 3.38 10.72 1.23
N THR A 70 3.98 9.68 1.82
CA THR A 70 5.43 9.53 1.92
C THR A 70 6.09 9.45 0.53
N ALA A 71 5.46 8.81 -0.46
CA ALA A 71 5.97 8.80 -1.83
C ALA A 71 6.02 10.21 -2.44
N VAL A 72 4.97 11.03 -2.24
CA VAL A 72 4.96 12.41 -2.72
C VAL A 72 6.05 13.25 -2.04
N MET A 73 6.27 13.05 -0.74
CA MET A 73 7.35 13.72 0.00
C MET A 73 8.73 13.31 -0.52
N ALA A 74 8.95 12.02 -0.80
CA ALA A 74 10.20 11.54 -1.38
C ALA A 74 10.45 12.14 -2.76
N GLU A 75 9.43 12.16 -3.62
CA GLU A 75 9.51 12.71 -4.97
C GLU A 75 9.81 14.22 -4.96
N PHE A 76 9.24 14.98 -4.00
CA PHE A 76 9.54 16.40 -3.82
C PHE A 76 11.04 16.65 -3.57
N HIS A 77 11.72 15.72 -2.90
CA HIS A 77 13.15 15.74 -2.67
C HIS A 77 13.98 15.08 -3.77
N GLY A 78 13.35 14.69 -4.90
CA GLY A 78 14.01 13.98 -6.00
C GLY A 78 14.49 12.60 -5.59
N ARG A 79 13.83 11.95 -4.63
CA ARG A 79 14.12 10.60 -4.17
C ARG A 79 13.05 9.63 -4.64
N THR A 80 13.45 8.39 -4.87
CA THR A 80 12.54 7.27 -5.12
C THR A 80 12.55 6.38 -3.90
N LEU A 81 11.37 5.96 -3.43
CA LEU A 81 11.26 4.95 -2.39
C LEU A 81 11.57 3.58 -3.00
N THR A 82 12.39 2.81 -2.31
CA THR A 82 12.64 1.41 -2.63
C THR A 82 12.30 0.61 -1.38
N ASP A 83 11.86 -0.63 -1.54
CA ASP A 83 11.74 -1.52 -0.40
C ASP A 83 13.14 -1.75 0.19
N ALA A 84 13.22 -1.90 1.50
CA ALA A 84 14.49 -2.17 2.18
C ALA A 84 15.11 -3.52 1.72
N SER A 85 14.31 -4.40 1.12
CA SER A 85 14.75 -5.67 0.51
C SER A 85 15.21 -5.56 -0.94
N ASP A 86 14.97 -4.43 -1.62
CA ASP A 86 15.12 -4.31 -3.09
C ASP A 86 16.42 -3.59 -3.50
N ASN A 87 17.56 -4.09 -3.01
CA ASN A 87 18.87 -3.73 -3.55
C ASN A 87 19.25 -4.69 -4.72
N GLY A 88 18.49 -4.60 -5.81
CA GLY A 88 19.00 -4.87 -7.16
C GLY A 88 18.92 -6.30 -7.69
N SER A 89 17.74 -6.71 -8.21
CA SER A 89 17.66 -7.56 -9.42
C SER A 89 16.28 -7.49 -10.09
N ARG A 90 16.07 -6.52 -11.00
CA ARG A 90 14.74 -6.14 -11.51
C ARG A 90 13.96 -7.22 -12.28
N VAL A 91 14.61 -8.27 -12.79
CA VAL A 91 13.95 -9.36 -13.53
C VAL A 91 13.69 -10.58 -12.64
N ALA A 92 14.62 -10.92 -11.74
CA ALA A 92 14.40 -11.99 -10.77
C ALA A 92 13.32 -11.63 -9.73
N HIS A 93 13.14 -10.33 -9.43
CA HIS A 93 12.12 -9.88 -8.48
C HIS A 93 10.67 -10.12 -8.95
N LEU A 94 10.33 -10.02 -10.24
CA LEU A 94 8.93 -10.24 -10.66
C LEU A 94 8.55 -11.71 -10.54
N GLU A 95 9.43 -12.61 -10.98
CA GLU A 95 9.21 -14.06 -10.84
C GLU A 95 9.15 -14.47 -9.38
N GLU A 96 10.03 -13.93 -8.53
CA GLU A 96 10.02 -14.16 -7.07
C GLU A 96 8.74 -13.63 -6.41
N GLN A 97 8.27 -12.43 -6.80
CA GLN A 97 7.02 -11.86 -6.31
C GLN A 97 5.80 -12.70 -6.70
N VAL A 98 5.75 -13.16 -7.95
CA VAL A 98 4.67 -14.04 -8.44
C VAL A 98 4.72 -15.40 -7.74
N ALA A 99 5.91 -15.99 -7.56
CA ALA A 99 6.07 -17.22 -6.81
C ALA A 99 5.61 -17.07 -5.35
N GLY A 100 5.99 -15.96 -4.70
CA GLY A 100 5.54 -15.62 -3.35
C GLY A 100 4.02 -15.43 -3.27
N LEU A 101 3.39 -14.81 -4.28
CA LEU A 101 1.94 -14.67 -4.36
C LEU A 101 1.25 -16.04 -4.40
N VAL A 102 1.74 -16.94 -5.26
CA VAL A 102 1.21 -18.31 -5.38
C VAL A 102 1.39 -19.08 -4.06
N GLU A 103 2.54 -18.94 -3.40
CA GLU A 103 2.79 -19.56 -2.10
C GLU A 103 1.79 -19.08 -1.03
N GLN A 104 1.61 -17.76 -0.89
CA GLN A 104 0.69 -17.23 0.11
C GLN A 104 -0.78 -17.55 -0.21
N ALA A 105 -1.16 -17.56 -1.49
CA ALA A 105 -2.49 -17.99 -1.91
C ALA A 105 -2.75 -19.47 -1.57
N GLY A 106 -1.79 -20.35 -1.84
CA GLY A 106 -1.86 -21.76 -1.45
C GLY A 106 -1.97 -21.94 0.07
N ARG A 107 -1.17 -21.18 0.83
CA ARG A 107 -1.24 -21.16 2.29
C ARG A 107 -2.60 -20.70 2.79
N LEU A 108 -3.19 -19.66 2.19
CA LEU A 108 -4.52 -19.18 2.55
C LEU A 108 -5.58 -20.27 2.38
N VAL A 109 -5.54 -21.02 1.28
CA VAL A 109 -6.45 -22.16 1.05
C VAL A 109 -6.28 -23.22 2.14
N VAL A 110 -5.05 -23.64 2.44
CA VAL A 110 -4.77 -24.65 3.46
C VAL A 110 -5.25 -24.22 4.84
N GLU A 111 -4.93 -23.00 5.26
CA GLU A 111 -5.34 -22.49 6.57
C GLU A 111 -6.85 -22.25 6.65
N THR A 112 -7.51 -21.90 5.54
CA THR A 112 -8.97 -21.78 5.48
C THR A 112 -9.64 -23.13 5.67
N VAL A 113 -9.11 -24.19 5.06
CA VAL A 113 -9.63 -25.57 5.23
C VAL A 113 -9.46 -26.02 6.68
N LYS A 114 -8.30 -25.77 7.29
CA LYS A 114 -8.06 -26.09 8.71
C LYS A 114 -9.01 -25.33 9.63
N ALA A 115 -9.17 -24.02 9.41
CA ALA A 115 -10.05 -23.16 10.19
C ALA A 115 -11.55 -23.46 9.99
N ARG A 116 -11.91 -24.28 9.00
CA ARG A 116 -13.27 -24.74 8.77
C ARG A 116 -13.50 -26.19 9.18
N ALA A 117 -12.52 -26.85 9.79
CA ALA A 117 -12.61 -28.27 10.13
C ALA A 117 -13.75 -28.57 11.12
N ASP A 118 -14.06 -27.65 12.02
CA ASP A 118 -15.17 -27.73 12.99
C ASP A 118 -16.42 -26.94 12.54
N GLY A 119 -16.40 -26.39 11.33
CA GLY A 119 -17.47 -25.59 10.74
C GLY A 119 -17.56 -24.15 11.25
N ILE A 120 -16.67 -23.70 12.15
CA ILE A 120 -16.70 -22.35 12.74
C ILE A 120 -15.32 -21.71 12.68
N VAL A 121 -15.20 -20.58 11.98
CA VAL A 121 -13.96 -19.78 12.03
C VAL A 121 -13.93 -18.97 13.33
N THR A 122 -13.00 -19.28 14.21
CA THR A 122 -12.77 -18.59 15.47
C THR A 122 -12.09 -17.22 15.27
N PRO A 123 -12.14 -16.31 16.27
CA PRO A 123 -11.43 -15.03 16.19
C PRO A 123 -9.91 -15.15 15.96
N ASN A 124 -9.30 -16.20 16.51
CA ASN A 124 -7.87 -16.44 16.33
C ASN A 124 -7.55 -16.88 14.89
N GLU A 125 -8.35 -17.77 14.31
CA GLU A 125 -8.20 -18.18 12.91
C GLU A 125 -8.48 -17.02 11.95
N ALA A 126 -9.49 -16.21 12.23
CA ALA A 126 -9.75 -15.00 11.45
C ALA A 126 -8.53 -14.05 11.46
N THR A 127 -7.86 -13.89 12.61
CA THR A 127 -6.62 -13.10 12.70
C THR A 127 -5.52 -13.67 11.80
N ILE A 128 -5.32 -15.00 11.82
CA ILE A 128 -4.33 -15.68 10.98
C ILE A 128 -4.65 -15.49 9.48
N LEU A 129 -5.90 -15.75 9.09
CA LEU A 129 -6.35 -15.61 7.70
C LEU A 129 -6.23 -14.16 7.20
N ARG A 130 -6.57 -13.17 8.04
CA ARG A 130 -6.37 -11.75 7.71
C ARG A 130 -4.89 -11.39 7.55
N GLY A 131 -4.01 -11.96 8.38
CA GLY A 131 -2.57 -11.78 8.24
C GLY A 131 -2.04 -12.31 6.89
N ILE A 132 -2.49 -13.50 6.47
CA ILE A 132 -2.12 -14.07 5.16
C ILE A 132 -2.70 -13.22 4.02
N SER A 133 -3.97 -12.82 4.12
CA SER A 133 -4.62 -11.95 3.14
C SER A 133 -3.91 -10.60 2.99
N SER A 134 -3.42 -10.01 4.08
CA SER A 134 -2.65 -8.76 4.03
C SER A 134 -1.34 -8.93 3.26
N LYS A 135 -0.63 -10.05 3.48
CA LYS A 135 0.58 -10.38 2.70
C LYS A 135 0.31 -10.55 1.21
N ILE A 136 -0.81 -11.21 0.86
CA ILE A 136 -1.26 -11.34 -0.53
C ILE A 136 -1.49 -9.96 -1.14
N SER A 137 -2.19 -9.06 -0.45
CA SER A 137 -2.42 -7.70 -0.92
C SER A 137 -1.11 -6.94 -1.16
N GLY A 138 -0.13 -7.07 -0.25
CA GLY A 138 1.19 -6.47 -0.42
C GLY A 138 1.94 -6.99 -1.64
N LEU A 139 1.93 -8.32 -1.88
CA LEU A 139 2.56 -8.94 -3.05
C LEU A 139 1.89 -8.51 -4.36
N THR A 140 0.55 -8.45 -4.39
CA THR A 140 -0.19 -7.97 -5.56
C THR A 140 0.16 -6.52 -5.88
N ALA A 141 0.24 -5.65 -4.87
CA ALA A 141 0.64 -4.25 -5.05
C ALA A 141 2.07 -4.13 -5.60
N ALA A 142 3.00 -4.94 -5.08
CA ALA A 142 4.39 -4.95 -5.56
C ALA A 142 4.50 -5.40 -7.03
N ILE A 143 3.70 -6.40 -7.43
CA ILE A 143 3.59 -6.87 -8.82
C ILE A 143 3.02 -5.76 -9.71
N ASP A 144 1.92 -5.12 -9.30
CA ASP A 144 1.30 -4.03 -10.06
C ASP A 144 2.29 -2.87 -10.28
N ASP A 145 3.01 -2.48 -9.23
CA ASP A 145 4.04 -1.44 -9.32
C ASP A 145 5.20 -1.85 -10.24
N ALA A 146 5.64 -3.11 -10.18
CA ALA A 146 6.68 -3.63 -11.07
C ALA A 146 6.22 -3.59 -12.53
N LEU A 147 4.99 -4.03 -12.82
CA LEU A 147 4.41 -4.01 -14.17
C LEU A 147 4.19 -2.58 -14.69
N ALA A 148 3.70 -1.67 -13.85
CA ALA A 148 3.53 -0.26 -14.22
C ALA A 148 4.87 0.40 -14.59
N ARG A 149 5.94 0.09 -13.84
CA ARG A 149 7.30 0.56 -14.16
C ARG A 149 7.79 0.00 -15.50
N VAL A 150 7.51 -1.27 -15.79
CA VAL A 150 7.85 -1.91 -17.07
C VAL A 150 7.11 -1.25 -18.24
N GLN A 151 5.81 -0.97 -18.08
CA GLN A 151 5.03 -0.24 -19.07
C GLN A 151 5.60 1.16 -19.33
N ALA A 152 5.95 1.89 -18.27
CA ALA A 152 6.55 3.23 -18.39
C ALA A 152 7.94 3.20 -19.06
N ALA A 153 8.72 2.13 -18.85
CA ALA A 153 10.05 1.94 -19.45
C ALA A 153 10.01 1.40 -20.89
N GLY A 154 8.84 1.04 -21.42
CA GLY A 154 8.69 0.49 -22.77
C GLY A 154 9.01 -1.01 -22.89
N GLY A 155 8.93 -1.77 -21.79
CA GLY A 155 9.07 -3.23 -21.77
C GLY A 155 10.24 -3.77 -20.94
N LEU A 156 10.20 -5.08 -20.64
CA LEU A 156 11.28 -5.81 -19.98
C LEU A 156 12.27 -6.27 -21.05
N LYS A 157 13.54 -5.86 -20.94
CA LYS A 157 14.64 -6.50 -21.66
C LYS A 157 15.24 -7.58 -20.76
N VAL A 158 15.08 -8.84 -21.16
CA VAL A 158 15.87 -9.93 -20.60
C VAL A 158 17.31 -9.71 -21.07
N VAL A 159 18.21 -9.41 -20.14
CA VAL A 159 19.64 -9.32 -20.45
C VAL A 159 20.24 -10.71 -20.22
N GLY A 160 20.50 -11.45 -21.30
CA GLY A 160 21.21 -12.73 -21.28
C GLY A 160 20.60 -13.77 -22.20
N GLY A 161 21.17 -13.91 -23.40
CA GLY A 161 20.84 -14.93 -24.39
C GLY A 161 21.89 -14.96 -25.50
N GLU A 162 23.13 -15.26 -25.11
CA GLU A 162 24.09 -16.01 -25.93
C GLU A 162 24.26 -17.40 -25.32
#